data_AF-A0ABC8D276-F1
#
_entry.id   AF-A0ABC8D276-F1
#
_cell.length_a   1.000
_cell.length_b   1.000
_cell.length_c   1.000
_cell.angle_alpha   90.00
_cell.angle_beta   90.00
_cell.angle_gamma   90.00
#
_symmetry.space_group_name_H-M   'P 1'
#
loop_
_entity.id
_entity.type
_entity.pdbx_description
1 polymer ?
#
loop_
_entity_poly.entity_id
_entity_poly.type
_entity_poly.pdbx_seq_one_letter_code
_entity_poly.pdbx_strand_id
1 'polypeptide(L)' 'MRCAIYIRVSTDKEEQKASLKYQKELFYKFIEEKGWDIYEFYIDVQSGTTAKKKKPSTND' A
#
# COMPACT_ATOMS: atom_id res chain seq x y z
N MET A 1 -16.11 -4.70 12.60
CA MET A 1 -15.83 -5.18 11.22
C MET A 1 -14.33 -5.20 11.03
N ARG A 2 -13.76 -6.18 10.32
CA ARG A 2 -12.30 -6.32 10.17
C ARG A 2 -11.86 -5.91 8.77
N CYS A 3 -10.85 -5.06 8.64
CA CYS A 3 -10.39 -4.54 7.35
C CYS A 3 -8.87 -4.65 7.17
N ALA A 4 -8.42 -4.74 5.91
CA ALA A 4 -7.02 -4.67 5.54
C ALA A 4 -6.75 -3.38 4.77
N ILE A 5 -5.55 -2.82 4.93
CA ILE A 5 -5.19 -1.52 4.34
C ILE A 5 -4.05 -1.72 3.36
N TYR A 6 -4.23 -1.26 2.12
CA TYR A 6 -3.21 -1.29 1.08
C TYR A 6 -2.71 0.12 0.77
N ILE A 7 -1.41 0.34 0.88
CA ILE A 7 -0.76 1.63 0.58
C ILE A 7 0.33 1.38 -0.46
N ARG A 8 0.31 2.13 -1.57
CA ARG A 8 1.36 2.06 -2.59
C ARG A 8 2.02 3.41 -2.79
N VAL A 9 3.35 3.43 -2.79
CA VAL A 9 4.16 4.62 -3.11
C VAL A 9 5.07 4.37 -4.30
N SER A 10 5.23 5.40 -5.13
CA SER A 10 5.89 5.30 -6.44
C SER A 10 7.42 5.45 -6.39
N THR A 11 7.98 5.87 -5.26
CA THR A 11 9.43 6.14 -5.15
C THR A 11 9.94 5.82 -3.76
N ASP A 12 11.06 5.10 -3.68
CA ASP A 12 11.80 4.89 -2.43
C ASP A 12 12.67 6.12 -2.10
N LYS A 13 12.02 7.28 -1.92
CA LYS A 13 12.67 8.52 -1.47
C LYS A 13 12.28 8.79 -0.02
N GLU A 14 13.21 9.30 0.78
CA GLU A 14 12.99 9.62 2.19
C GLU A 14 11.79 10.55 2.43
N GLU A 15 11.56 11.51 1.54
CA GLU A 15 10.40 12.41 1.58
C GLU A 15 9.05 11.64 1.48
N GLN A 16 9.03 10.50 0.80
CA GLN A 16 7.83 9.65 0.72
C GLN A 16 7.61 8.82 1.98
N LYS A 17 8.64 8.57 2.81
CA LYS A 17 8.48 7.92 4.12
C LYS A 17 7.68 8.79 5.08
N ALA A 18 7.87 10.11 5.03
CA ALA A 18 7.05 11.05 5.78
C ALA A 18 5.58 11.02 5.31
N SER A 19 5.35 10.99 3.99
CA SER A 19 3.99 10.85 3.43
C SER A 19 3.31 9.54 3.85
N LEU A 20 4.03 8.43 3.86
CA LEU A 20 3.50 7.14 4.32
C LEU A 20 3.04 7.18 5.79
N LYS A 21 3.79 7.87 6.66
CA LYS A 21 3.42 8.01 8.06
C LYS A 21 2.09 8.75 8.21
N TYR A 22 1.93 9.88 7.52
CA TYR A 22 0.67 10.63 7.53
C TYR A 22 -0.50 9.83 6.95
N GLN A 23 -0.29 9.08 5.87
CA GLN A 23 -1.32 8.23 5.29
C GLN A 23 -1.78 7.15 6.27
N LYS A 24 -0.85 6.52 6.99
CA LYS A 24 -1.18 5.55 8.06
C LYS A 24 -2.00 6.19 9.16
N GLU A 25 -1.57 7.34 9.70
CA GLU A 25 -2.28 8.03 10.77
C GLU A 25 -3.70 8.42 10.36
N LEU A 26 -3.90 8.85 9.11
CA LEU A 26 -5.23 9.13 8.56
C LEU A 26 -6.11 7.87 8.56
N PHE A 27 -5.58 6.73 8.10
CA PHE A 27 -6.31 5.48 8.06
C PHE A 27 -6.64 4.96 9.47
N TYR A 28 -5.71 5.07 10.43
CA TYR A 28 -5.97 4.70 11.82
C TYR A 28 -7.14 5.50 12.40
N LYS A 29 -7.12 6.83 12.26
CA LYS A 29 -8.21 7.69 12.76
C LYS A 29 -9.55 7.36 12.11
N PHE A 30 -9.57 7.20 10.79
CA PHE A 30 -10.79 6.86 10.06
C PHE A 30 -11.39 5.53 10.52
N ILE A 31 -10.55 4.52 10.78
CA ILE A 31 -10.99 3.18 11.19
C ILE A 31 -11.44 3.17 12.65
N GLU A 32 -10.72 3.89 13.52
CA GLU A 32 -11.09 4.09 14.92
C GLU A 32 -12.45 4.79 15.04
N GLU A 33 -12.69 5.87 14.29
CA GLU A 33 -13.98 6.56 14.22
C GLU A 33 -15.14 5.65 13.76
N LYS A 34 -14.84 4.62 12.96
CA LYS A 34 -15.81 3.63 12.49
C LYS A 34 -15.98 2.45 13.44
N GLY A 35 -15.14 2.31 14.46
CA GLY A 35 -15.11 1.17 15.37
C GLY A 35 -14.76 -0.14 14.65
N TRP A 36 -13.86 -0.09 13.66
CA TRP A 36 -13.39 -1.28 12.93
C TRP A 36 -12.01 -1.73 13.42
N ASP A 37 -11.72 -3.01 13.20
CA ASP A 37 -10.44 -3.61 13.56
C ASP A 37 -9.55 -3.72 12.33
N ILE A 38 -8.32 -3.25 12.46
CA ILE A 38 -7.31 -3.42 11.41
C ILE A 38 -6.74 -4.82 11.51
N TYR A 39 -6.80 -5.57 10.41
CA TYR A 39 -6.15 -6.85 10.28
C TYR A 39 -4.66 -6.72 10.02
N GLU A 40 -4.28 -5.99 8.95
CA GLU A 40 -2.92 -5.93 8.43
C GLU A 40 -2.75 -4.71 7.50
N PHE A 41 -1.53 -4.17 7.43
CA PHE A 41 -1.13 -3.18 6.44
C PHE A 41 -0.22 -3.80 5.36
N TYR A 42 -0.63 -3.70 4.11
CA TYR A 42 0.16 -4.10 2.94
C TYR A 42 0.75 -2.84 2.30
N ILE A 43 2.07 -2.70 2.33
CA ILE A 43 2.77 -1.52 1.80
C ILE A 43 3.61 -1.95 0.61
N ASP A 44 3.31 -1.40 -0.56
CA ASP A 44 4.05 -1.65 -1.80
C ASP A 44 4.81 -0.39 -2.23
N VAL A 45 6.12 -0.51 -2.40
CA VAL A 45 6.98 0.56 -2.91
C VAL A 45 7.36 0.18 -4.34
N GLN A 46 6.57 0.63 -5.30
CA GLN A 46 6.76 0.29 -6.71
C GLN A 46 6.56 1.51 -7.61
N SER A 47 7.54 1.79 -8.47
CA SER A 47 7.41 2.82 -9.50
C SER A 47 6.26 2.49 -10.44
N GLY A 48 5.43 3.51 -10.73
CA GLY A 48 4.18 3.37 -11.47
C GLY A 48 4.31 2.90 -12.92
N THR A 49 5.50 2.54 -13.39
CA THR A 49 5.80 2.18 -14.78
C THR A 49 6.04 0.70 -15.03
N THR A 50 6.04 -0.17 -14.00
CA THR A 50 6.29 -1.60 -14.20
C THR A 50 5.04 -2.45 -14.04
N ALA A 51 4.14 -2.39 -15.02
CA ALA A 51 3.22 -3.50 -15.23
C ALA A 51 4.08 -4.72 -15.63
N LYS A 52 4.36 -5.62 -14.68
CA LYS A 52 4.98 -6.92 -15.00
C LYS A 52 3.99 -7.70 -15.87
N LYS A 53 4.06 -7.51 -17.19
CA LYS A 53 3.51 -8.44 -18.17
C LYS A 53 4.17 -9.79 -17.87
N LYS A 54 3.41 -10.72 -17.29
CA LYS A 54 3.75 -12.15 -17.39
C LYS A 54 3.78 -12.45 -18.88
N LYS A 55 4.97 -12.48 -19.49
CA LYS A 55 5.13 -13.13 -20.78
C LYS A 55 4.78 -14.61 -20.54
N PRO A 56 3.82 -15.21 -21.28
CA PRO A 56 3.73 -16.65 -21.27
C PRO A 56 5.08 -17.18 -21.76
N SER A 57 5.70 -18.05 -20.97
CA SER A 57 6.85 -18.84 -21.41
C SER A 57 6.37 -19.71 -22.55
N THR A 58 6.62 -19.29 -23.79
CA THR A 58 6.61 -20.20 -24.93
C THR A 58 7.82 -21.11 -24.74
N ASN A 59 7.55 -22.36 -24.41
CA ASN A 59 8.54 -23.43 -24.58
C ASN A 59 8.52 -23.75 -26.07
N ASP A 60 9.61 -23.43 -26.77
CA ASP A 60 9.95 -24.02 -28.07
C ASP A 60 10.62 -25.39 -27.86
#